data_AF-A0A4Q5QHC5-F1
#
_entry.id   AF-A0A4Q5QHC5-F1
#
_cell.length_a   1.000
_cell.length_b   1.000
_cell.length_c   1.000
_cell.angle_alpha   90.00
_cell.angle_beta   90.00
_cell.angle_gamma   90.00
#
_symmetry.space_group_name_H-M   'P 1'
#
loop_
_entity.id
_entity.type
_entity.pdbx_description
1 polymer ?
#
loop_
_entity_poly.entity_id
_entity_poly.type
_entity_poly.pdbx_seq_one_letter_code
_entity_poly.pdbx_strand_id
1 'polypeptide(L)'
;MSLKIKGSVPTDSEDILGILNNSPDTLKRIYKVYFPMILQMVLNNNGNEADAKDVYQESIIILYNKVKAGNFELTSKLKTYIYSVCRRIWLKKLSQQSKKEFELKDVHDFLPVENDLEHHELRDLQFS
;
A
#
# COMPACT_ATOMS: atom_id res chain seq x y z
N MET A 1 30.25 1.31 -36.15
CA MET A 1 28.81 1.59 -36.13
C MET A 1 28.18 0.63 -35.12
N SER A 2 27.94 1.08 -33.89
CA SER A 2 27.46 0.20 -32.82
C SER A 2 25.95 0.05 -32.92
N LEU A 3 25.48 -1.16 -33.22
CA LEU A 3 24.07 -1.53 -33.15
C LEU A 3 23.60 -1.39 -31.70
N LYS A 4 22.96 -0.26 -31.39
CA LYS A 4 22.16 -0.14 -30.16
C LYS A 4 20.97 -1.07 -30.32
N ILE A 5 21.09 -2.29 -29.81
CA ILE A 5 19.93 -3.16 -29.60
C ILE A 5 19.04 -2.39 -28.61
N LYS A 6 17.96 -1.78 -29.13
CA LYS A 6 16.84 -1.35 -28.30
C LYS A 6 16.37 -2.63 -27.60
N GLY A 7 16.70 -2.77 -26.32
CA GLY A 7 16.35 -3.95 -25.54
C GLY A 7 14.87 -4.22 -25.69
N SER A 8 14.53 -5.40 -26.22
CA SER A 8 13.16 -5.88 -26.30
C SER A 8 12.53 -5.82 -24.91
N VAL A 9 11.24 -5.50 -24.84
CA VAL A 9 10.47 -5.59 -23.58
C VAL A 9 10.60 -7.02 -23.07
N PRO A 10 11.18 -7.24 -21.87
CA PRO A 10 11.38 -8.59 -21.38
C PRO A 10 10.04 -9.27 -21.12
N THR A 11 10.00 -10.55 -21.40
CA THR A 11 8.86 -11.42 -21.13
C THR A 11 8.67 -11.61 -19.63
N ASP A 12 7.45 -11.98 -19.22
CA ASP A 12 7.16 -12.33 -17.83
C ASP A 12 8.12 -13.44 -17.33
N SER A 13 8.50 -14.39 -18.19
CA SER A 13 9.46 -15.44 -17.87
C SER A 13 10.86 -14.90 -17.54
N GLU A 14 11.34 -13.91 -18.28
CA GLU A 14 12.63 -13.25 -18.01
C GLU A 14 12.62 -12.48 -16.68
N ASP A 15 11.48 -11.87 -16.33
CA ASP A 15 11.28 -11.24 -15.01
C ASP A 15 11.39 -12.27 -13.87
N ILE A 16 10.71 -13.41 -14.01
CA ILE A 16 10.75 -14.49 -13.01
C ILE A 16 12.16 -15.09 -12.90
N LEU A 17 12.82 -15.37 -14.03
CA LEU A 17 14.20 -15.87 -14.04
C LEU A 17 15.17 -14.87 -13.41
N GLY A 18 15.00 -13.58 -13.68
CA GLY A 18 15.81 -12.53 -13.05
C GLY A 18 15.63 -12.47 -11.54
N ILE A 19 14.40 -12.64 -11.04
CA ILE A 19 14.12 -12.76 -9.59
C ILE A 19 14.79 -14.00 -9.00
N LEU A 20 14.67 -15.16 -9.67
CA LEU A 20 15.34 -16.41 -9.24
C LEU A 20 16.86 -16.25 -9.14
N ASN A 21 17.46 -15.46 -10.02
CA ASN A 21 18.90 -15.22 -10.05
C ASN A 21 19.37 -14.03 -9.19
N ASN A 22 18.51 -13.47 -8.32
CA ASN A 22 18.82 -12.29 -7.50
C ASN A 22 19.27 -11.06 -8.31
N SER A 23 18.81 -10.90 -9.56
CA SER A 23 19.24 -9.80 -10.43
C SER A 23 18.71 -8.45 -9.91
N PRO A 24 19.59 -7.52 -9.48
CA PRO A 24 19.17 -6.19 -9.05
C PRO A 24 18.56 -5.38 -10.20
N ASP A 25 19.07 -5.58 -11.41
CA ASP A 25 18.57 -4.90 -12.62
C ASP A 25 17.15 -5.31 -12.97
N THR A 26 16.81 -6.59 -12.81
CA THR A 26 15.44 -7.07 -12.98
C THR A 26 14.49 -6.41 -11.97
N LEU A 27 14.84 -6.38 -10.68
CA LEU A 27 14.01 -5.73 -9.66
C LEU A 27 13.84 -4.22 -9.93
N LYS A 28 14.91 -3.53 -10.32
CA LYS A 28 14.87 -2.10 -10.69
C LYS A 28 13.96 -1.84 -11.89
N ARG A 29 13.98 -2.74 -12.87
CA ARG A 29 13.12 -2.64 -14.07
C ARG A 29 11.66 -2.93 -13.73
N ILE A 30 11.38 -4.01 -12.99
CA ILE A 30 10.03 -4.34 -12.49
C ILE A 30 9.45 -3.12 -11.76
N TYR A 31 10.21 -2.50 -10.85
CA TYR A 31 9.83 -1.25 -10.19
C TYR A 31 9.45 -0.16 -11.20
N LYS A 32 10.34 0.17 -12.14
CA LYS A 32 10.09 1.25 -13.12
C LYS A 32 8.86 1.00 -14.00
N VAL A 33 8.62 -0.25 -14.39
CA VAL A 33 7.54 -0.62 -15.32
C VAL A 33 6.19 -0.67 -14.62
N TYR A 34 6.14 -1.25 -13.42
CA TYR A 34 4.86 -1.58 -12.77
C TYR A 34 4.46 -0.59 -11.66
N PHE A 35 5.40 0.13 -11.05
CA PHE A 35 5.05 1.09 -9.99
C PHE A 35 4.06 2.18 -10.44
N PRO A 36 4.16 2.79 -11.64
CA PRO A 36 3.23 3.86 -12.03
C PRO A 36 1.75 3.47 -11.99
N MET A 37 1.41 2.23 -12.37
CA MET A 37 0.01 1.78 -12.30
C MET A 37 -0.47 1.57 -10.85
N ILE A 38 0.43 1.17 -9.94
CA ILE A 38 0.11 0.98 -8.52
C ILE A 38 -0.03 2.32 -7.82
N LEU A 39 0.83 3.29 -8.17
CA LEU A 39 0.68 4.67 -7.73
C LEU A 39 -0.71 5.21 -8.09
N GLN A 40 -1.12 5.10 -9.35
CA GLN A 40 -2.45 5.53 -9.78
C GLN A 40 -3.58 4.78 -9.06
N MET A 41 -3.45 3.45 -8.88
CA MET A 41 -4.42 2.66 -8.13
C MET A 41 -4.60 3.20 -6.70
N VAL A 42 -3.51 3.46 -5.98
CA VAL A 42 -3.57 3.92 -4.57
C VAL A 42 -4.09 5.36 -4.49
N LEU A 43 -3.61 6.27 -5.34
CA LEU A 43 -4.09 7.66 -5.39
C LEU A 43 -5.60 7.74 -5.66
N ASN A 44 -6.11 6.90 -6.57
CA ASN A 44 -7.53 6.85 -6.88
C ASN A 44 -8.39 6.22 -5.78
N ASN A 45 -7.78 5.67 -4.72
CA ASN A 45 -8.46 4.96 -3.65
C ASN A 45 -8.02 5.49 -2.27
N ASN A 46 -8.03 6.81 -2.09
CA ASN A 46 -7.79 7.49 -0.81
C ASN A 46 -6.37 7.30 -0.20
N GLY A 47 -5.37 6.97 -1.01
CA GLY A 47 -3.98 6.87 -0.56
C GLY A 47 -3.10 7.98 -1.11
N ASN A 48 -1.83 7.96 -0.71
CA ASN A 48 -0.80 8.88 -1.20
C ASN A 48 0.39 8.12 -1.82
N GLU A 49 1.42 8.85 -2.26
CA GLU A 49 2.61 8.24 -2.87
C GLU A 49 3.40 7.35 -1.90
N ALA A 50 3.49 7.71 -0.62
CA ALA A 50 4.16 6.90 0.39
C ALA A 50 3.42 5.57 0.60
N ASP A 51 2.08 5.61 0.71
CA ASP A 51 1.26 4.40 0.77
C ASP A 51 1.48 3.50 -0.45
N ALA A 52 1.56 4.10 -1.64
CA ALA A 52 1.82 3.37 -2.88
C ALA A 52 3.18 2.68 -2.87
N LYS A 53 4.23 3.37 -2.38
CA LYS A 53 5.56 2.78 -2.22
C LYS A 53 5.52 1.60 -1.25
N ASP A 54 4.86 1.75 -0.12
CA ASP A 54 4.76 0.69 0.89
C ASP A 54 4.01 -0.54 0.35
N VAL A 55 2.83 -0.33 -0.25
CA VAL A 55 2.03 -1.40 -0.86
C VAL A 55 2.81 -2.12 -1.95
N TYR A 56 3.54 -1.36 -2.77
CA TYR A 56 4.35 -1.93 -3.84
C TYR A 56 5.49 -2.78 -3.30
N GLN A 57 6.26 -2.25 -2.33
CA GLN A 57 7.38 -2.98 -1.73
C GLN A 57 6.92 -4.28 -1.07
N GLU A 58 5.83 -4.24 -0.29
CA GLU A 58 5.26 -5.44 0.33
C GLU A 58 4.85 -6.47 -0.74
N SER A 59 4.23 -6.02 -1.83
CA SER A 59 3.84 -6.89 -2.94
C SER A 59 5.03 -7.55 -3.64
N ILE A 60 6.12 -6.80 -3.84
CA ILE A 60 7.35 -7.33 -4.47
C ILE A 60 8.04 -8.33 -3.55
N ILE A 61 8.06 -8.11 -2.23
CA ILE A 61 8.59 -9.08 -1.26
C ILE A 61 7.79 -10.40 -1.33
N ILE A 62 6.46 -10.32 -1.40
CA ILE A 62 5.59 -11.50 -1.54
C ILE A 62 5.88 -12.24 -2.85
N LEU A 63 6.00 -11.53 -3.97
CA LEU A 63 6.36 -12.11 -5.26
C LEU A 63 7.73 -12.81 -5.18
N TYR A 64 8.74 -12.10 -4.68
CA TYR A 64 10.10 -12.60 -4.54
C TYR A 64 10.14 -13.89 -3.72
N ASN A 65 9.51 -13.91 -2.55
CA ASN A 65 9.48 -15.08 -1.68
C ASN A 65 8.79 -16.28 -2.33
N LYS A 66 7.66 -16.07 -3.03
CA LYS A 66 6.98 -17.14 -3.76
C LYS A 66 7.83 -17.71 -4.88
N VAL A 67 8.44 -16.84 -5.68
CA VAL A 67 9.35 -17.27 -6.76
C VAL A 67 10.52 -18.08 -6.19
N LYS A 68 11.12 -17.62 -5.10
CA LYS A 68 12.22 -18.33 -4.41
C LYS A 68 11.81 -19.64 -3.76
N ALA A 69 10.57 -19.78 -3.31
CA ALA A 69 10.04 -21.04 -2.79
C ALA A 69 9.87 -22.12 -3.86
N GLY A 70 9.98 -21.78 -5.15
CA GLY A 70 9.97 -22.74 -6.26
C GLY A 70 8.58 -23.29 -6.63
N ASN A 71 7.52 -22.91 -5.91
CA ASN A 71 6.14 -23.31 -6.17
C ASN A 71 5.30 -22.19 -6.81
N PHE A 72 5.95 -21.18 -7.38
CA PHE A 72 5.27 -20.08 -8.04
C PHE A 72 4.88 -20.46 -9.47
N GLU A 73 3.59 -20.66 -9.69
CA GLU A 73 3.02 -20.81 -11.02
C GLU A 73 2.35 -19.49 -11.44
N LEU A 74 2.85 -18.91 -12.53
CA LEU A 74 2.30 -17.68 -13.09
C LEU A 74 1.15 -18.01 -14.05
N THR A 75 -0.09 -17.93 -13.55
CA THR A 75 -1.32 -18.25 -14.32
C THR A 75 -1.92 -17.06 -15.08
N SER A 76 -1.32 -15.88 -14.95
CA SER A 76 -1.75 -14.63 -15.60
C SER A 76 -0.54 -13.79 -15.97
N LYS A 77 -0.71 -12.67 -16.69
CA LYS A 77 0.43 -11.76 -16.93
C LYS A 77 1.00 -11.27 -15.61
N LEU A 78 2.33 -11.11 -15.53
CA LEU A 78 3.00 -10.67 -14.30
C LEU A 78 2.46 -9.33 -13.79
N LYS A 79 2.17 -8.41 -14.72
CA LYS A 79 1.49 -7.14 -14.43
C LYS A 79 0.17 -7.34 -13.67
N THR A 80 -0.66 -8.28 -14.11
CA THR A 80 -1.97 -8.59 -13.50
C THR A 80 -1.81 -9.18 -12.11
N TYR A 81 -0.82 -10.07 -11.93
CA TYR A 81 -0.49 -10.63 -10.62
C TYR A 81 -0.08 -9.52 -9.64
N ILE A 82 0.89 -8.67 -10.02
CA ILE A 82 1.38 -7.56 -9.17
C ILE A 82 0.22 -6.63 -8.80
N TYR A 83 -0.61 -6.24 -9.77
CA TYR A 83 -1.76 -5.39 -9.52
C TYR A 83 -2.74 -6.01 -8.51
N SER A 84 -3.06 -7.29 -8.67
CA SER A 84 -3.97 -8.02 -7.78
C SER A 84 -3.45 -8.11 -6.35
N VAL A 85 -2.15 -8.37 -6.17
CA VAL A 85 -1.52 -8.41 -4.84
C VAL A 85 -1.54 -7.02 -4.20
N CYS A 86 -1.12 -5.98 -4.93
CA CYS A 86 -1.15 -4.60 -4.44
C CYS A 86 -2.56 -4.18 -4.02
N ARG A 87 -3.56 -4.45 -4.86
CA ARG A 87 -4.97 -4.12 -4.58
C ARG A 87 -5.45 -4.80 -3.31
N ARG A 88 -5.12 -6.08 -3.09
CA ARG A 88 -5.51 -6.82 -1.89
C ARG A 88 -4.89 -6.21 -0.64
N ILE A 89 -3.60 -5.87 -0.68
CA ILE A 89 -2.91 -5.22 0.45
C ILE A 89 -3.55 -3.86 0.74
N TRP A 90 -3.80 -3.05 -0.29
CA TRP A 90 -4.39 -1.72 -0.11
C TRP A 90 -5.80 -1.77 0.49
N LEU A 91 -6.67 -2.64 -0.03
CA LEU A 91 -8.01 -2.82 0.53
C LEU A 91 -7.99 -3.28 1.99
N LYS A 92 -7.01 -4.12 2.36
CA LYS A 92 -6.80 -4.51 3.75
C LYS A 92 -6.40 -3.31 4.61
N LYS A 93 -5.48 -2.46 4.14
CA LYS A 93 -5.07 -1.23 4.84
C LYS A 93 -6.24 -0.28 5.04
N LEU A 94 -7.03 -0.03 3.99
CA LEU A 94 -8.25 0.81 4.07
C LEU A 94 -9.25 0.28 5.12
N SER A 95 -9.51 -1.03 5.12
CA SER A 95 -10.41 -1.64 6.11
C SER A 95 -9.90 -1.54 7.55
N GLN A 96 -8.58 -1.50 7.75
CA GLN A 96 -7.98 -1.31 9.08
C GLN A 96 -8.05 0.14 9.52
N GLN A 97 -7.81 1.08 8.61
CA GLN A 97 -7.92 2.52 8.87
C GLN A 97 -9.37 2.91 9.22
N SER A 98 -10.35 2.40 8.48
CA SER A 98 -11.77 2.70 8.74
C SER A 98 -12.22 2.20 10.12
N LYS A 99 -11.74 1.03 10.56
CA LYS A 99 -12.02 0.50 11.90
C LYS A 99 -11.39 1.36 12.99
N LYS A 100 -10.13 1.77 12.80
CA LYS A 100 -9.44 2.64 13.75
C LYS A 100 -10.11 4.02 13.88
N GLU A 101 -10.58 4.58 12.77
CA GLU A 101 -11.33 5.84 12.79
C GLU A 101 -12.65 5.71 13.58
N PHE A 102 -13.35 4.57 13.43
CA PHE A 102 -14.56 4.29 14.20
C PHE A 102 -14.27 4.19 15.71
N GLU A 103 -13.23 3.45 16.11
CA GLU A 103 -12.83 3.32 17.53
C GLU A 103 -12.44 4.67 18.16
N LEU A 104 -11.76 5.55 17.41
CA LEU A 104 -11.39 6.88 17.91
C LEU A 104 -12.59 7.82 18.10
N LYS A 105 -13.60 7.72 17.23
CA LYS A 105 -14.86 8.46 17.39
C LYS A 105 -15.61 8.03 18.65
N ASP A 106 -15.69 6.71 18.87
CA ASP A 106 -16.34 6.15 20.06
C ASP A 106 -15.68 6.70 21.35
N VAL A 107 -14.35 6.71 21.43
CA VAL A 107 -13.62 7.26 22.60
C VAL A 107 -13.84 8.77 22.80
N HIS A 108 -13.97 9.56 21.73
CA HIS A 108 -14.20 11.01 21.86
C HIS A 108 -15.59 11.33 22.42
N ASP A 109 -16.60 10.51 22.10
CA ASP A 109 -17.97 10.68 22.62
C ASP A 109 -18.08 10.35 24.13
N PHE A 110 -17.07 9.74 24.74
CA PHE A 110 -17.02 9.41 26.18
C PHE A 110 -16.22 10.38 27.06
N LEU A 111 -15.82 11.56 26.57
CA LEU A 111 -15.15 12.54 27.43
C LEU A 111 -16.10 13.05 28.55
N PRO A 112 -15.74 12.91 29.85
CA PRO A 112 -16.61 13.32 30.95
C PRO A 112 -16.83 14.84 30.94
N VAL A 113 -18.06 15.22 31.26
CA VAL A 113 -18.57 16.59 31.41
C VAL A 113 -17.95 17.25 32.66
N GLU A 114 -16.63 17.36 32.72
CA GLU A 114 -15.95 18.03 33.84
C GLU A 114 -15.91 19.56 33.62
N ASN A 115 -16.14 20.02 32.39
CA ASN A 115 -16.00 21.44 32.00
C ASN A 115 -17.30 22.25 32.12
N ASP A 116 -18.45 21.62 32.40
CA ASP A 116 -19.74 22.33 32.55
C ASP A 116 -20.06 22.67 34.03
N LEU A 117 -19.37 22.06 35.00
CA LEU A 117 -19.55 22.37 36.43
C LEU A 117 -19.00 23.76 36.78
N GLU A 118 -17.83 24.14 36.26
CA GLU A 118 -17.23 25.45 36.51
C GLU A 118 -18.09 26.62 35.99
N HIS A 119 -18.87 26.40 34.93
CA HIS A 119 -19.75 27.43 34.37
C HIS A 119 -21.06 27.62 35.13
N HIS A 120 -21.54 26.62 35.88
CA HIS A 120 -22.75 26.75 36.69
C HIS A 120 -22.46 27.46 38.02
N GLU A 121 -21.34 27.15 38.67
CA GLU A 121 -20.96 27.75 39.96
C GLU A 121 -20.70 29.25 39.85
N LEU A 122 -20.13 29.72 38.73
CA LEU A 122 -19.91 31.15 38.48
C LEU A 122 -21.21 31.94 38.27
N ARG A 123 -22.29 31.30 37.82
CA ARG A 123 -23.59 31.95 37.66
C ARG A 123 -24.33 32.09 38.98
N ASP A 124 -24.24 31.10 39.86
CA ASP A 124 -24.90 31.13 41.17
C ASP A 124 -24.25 32.16 42.11
N LEU A 125 -22.95 32.42 41.98
CA LEU A 125 -22.24 33.48 42.73
C LEU A 125 -22.60 34.91 42.28
N GLN A 126 -23.14 35.11 41.07
CA GLN A 126 -23.56 36.45 40.61
C GLN A 126 -24.94 36.86 41.11
N PHE A 127 -25.70 35.94 41.72
CA PHE A 127 -27.03 36.22 42.28
C PHE A 127 -27.09 36.05 43.80
N SER A 128 -25.94 35.91 44.48
CA SER A 128 -25.81 35.96 45.95
C SER A 128 -25.37 37.33 46.45
#